data_AF-A0A9C8AIW6-F1
#
_entry.id   AF-A0A9C8AIW6-F1
#
_cell.length_a   1.000
_cell.length_b   1.000
_cell.length_c   1.000
_cell.angle_alpha   90.00
_cell.angle_beta   90.00
_cell.angle_gamma   90.00
#
_symmetry.space_group_name_H-M   'P 1'
#
loop_
_entity.id
_entity.type
_entity.pdbx_description
1 polymer ?
#
loop_
_entity_poly.entity_id
_entity_poly.type
_entity_poly.pdbx_seq_one_letter_code
_entity_poly.pdbx_strand_id
1 'polypeptide(L)'
;MAYFLTQPEKEWILRKLQQTFDRATAETMVEILDQVMAIRYEEMGDLRQAVQGLIRAHEKAEERLTRLEATVQELVEAQKETEARVQELTEAQKRTEAKVRELTEAQNRTEVMMHELIKVQEEQARDIKKLKDDMSSVKGRLLEIYYHRRAGAYFGRILRRVKALLPSDLEEELESKFTPRDWLDLLQLDLLVQGRPRERKELGEVWLAVEISAVVDRCDVERALRRAEHLQRVGYLAIPAVAGEEATQGARVMACQAGVVMILDGQVAFWDEAVERALAAKKTGD
;
A
#
# COMPACT_ATOMS: atom_id res chain seq x y z
N MET A 1 -66.73 78.16 -23.33
CA MET A 1 -67.68 78.74 -24.31
C MET A 1 -69.07 78.60 -23.73
N ALA A 2 -69.91 79.63 -23.81
CA ALA A 2 -71.20 79.67 -23.12
C ALA A 2 -72.13 78.54 -23.58
N TYR A 3 -72.68 77.79 -22.63
CA TYR A 3 -73.55 76.62 -22.83
C TYR A 3 -75.04 76.99 -22.84
N PHE A 4 -75.34 78.19 -23.31
CA PHE A 4 -76.70 78.74 -23.42
C PHE A 4 -76.90 79.23 -24.86
N LEU A 5 -78.15 79.30 -25.29
CA LEU A 5 -78.52 79.96 -26.54
C LEU A 5 -77.94 81.38 -26.51
N THR A 6 -77.27 81.78 -27.58
CA THR A 6 -76.74 83.14 -27.67
C THR A 6 -77.91 84.13 -27.73
N GLN A 7 -77.70 85.37 -27.28
CA GLN A 7 -78.77 86.39 -27.30
C GLN A 7 -79.46 86.53 -28.68
N PRO A 8 -78.72 86.51 -29.81
CA PRO A 8 -79.34 86.51 -31.14
C PRO A 8 -80.20 85.28 -31.43
N GLU A 9 -79.81 84.09 -30.94
CA GLU A 9 -80.57 82.86 -31.12
C GLU A 9 -81.84 82.86 -30.25
N LYS A 10 -81.74 83.32 -29.00
CA LYS A 10 -82.90 83.48 -28.11
C LYS A 10 -83.93 84.43 -28.72
N GLU A 11 -83.50 85.58 -29.24
CA GLU A 11 -84.37 86.55 -29.91
C GLU A 11 -85.00 86.00 -31.20
N TRP A 12 -84.24 85.26 -32.01
CA TRP A 12 -84.77 84.64 -33.22
C TRP A 12 -85.82 83.55 -32.92
N ILE A 13 -85.53 82.66 -31.97
CA ILE A 13 -86.45 81.58 -31.54
C ILE A 13 -87.70 82.20 -30.91
N LEU A 14 -87.55 83.21 -30.04
CA LEU A 14 -88.67 83.91 -29.41
C LEU A 14 -89.59 84.55 -30.45
N ARG A 15 -89.02 85.29 -31.41
CA ARG A 15 -89.77 85.93 -32.51
C ARG A 15 -90.51 84.92 -33.38
N LYS A 16 -89.94 83.72 -33.56
CA LYS A 16 -90.58 82.62 -34.29
C LYS A 16 -91.72 81.97 -33.51
N LEU A 17 -91.54 81.73 -32.21
CA LEU A 17 -92.58 81.12 -31.35
C LEU A 17 -93.78 82.05 -31.15
N GLN A 18 -93.56 83.36 -31.05
CA GLN A 18 -94.61 84.38 -30.96
C GLN A 18 -95.53 84.46 -32.20
N GLN A 19 -95.18 83.79 -33.31
CA GLN A 19 -96.08 83.67 -34.48
C GLN A 19 -97.25 82.71 -34.22
N THR A 20 -97.14 81.87 -33.19
CA THR A 20 -98.09 80.76 -32.92
C THR A 20 -98.56 80.72 -31.47
N PHE A 21 -97.73 81.17 -30.53
CA PHE A 21 -97.99 81.17 -29.09
C PHE A 21 -98.03 82.60 -28.54
N ASP A 22 -98.72 82.80 -27.40
CA ASP A 22 -98.65 84.06 -26.68
C ASP A 22 -97.24 84.30 -26.11
N ARG A 23 -96.94 85.56 -25.78
CA ARG A 23 -95.59 85.98 -25.37
C ARG A 23 -95.08 85.24 -24.13
N ALA A 24 -95.93 85.02 -23.13
CA ALA A 24 -95.51 84.37 -21.89
C ALA A 24 -95.17 82.89 -22.15
N THR A 25 -96.01 82.18 -22.91
CA THR A 25 -95.75 80.79 -23.31
C THR A 25 -94.49 80.68 -24.18
N ALA A 26 -94.27 81.61 -25.11
CA ALA A 26 -93.09 81.64 -25.96
C ALA A 26 -91.79 81.91 -25.16
N GLU A 27 -91.84 82.81 -24.16
CA GLU A 27 -90.71 83.08 -23.24
C GLU A 27 -90.37 81.83 -22.41
N THR A 28 -91.37 81.14 -21.84
CA THR A 28 -91.15 79.89 -21.09
C THR A 28 -90.59 78.77 -21.97
N MET A 29 -91.04 78.64 -23.22
CA MET A 29 -90.48 77.67 -24.17
C MET A 29 -89.01 77.96 -24.49
N VAL A 30 -88.63 79.23 -24.65
CA VAL A 30 -87.23 79.62 -24.85
C VAL A 30 -86.39 79.31 -23.61
N GLU A 31 -86.90 79.56 -22.41
CA GLU A 31 -86.21 79.20 -21.16
C GLU A 31 -86.02 77.67 -21.01
N ILE A 32 -87.05 76.87 -21.31
CA ILE A 32 -86.94 75.41 -21.28
C ILE A 32 -85.93 74.92 -22.33
N LEU A 33 -85.97 75.47 -23.55
CA LEU A 33 -85.00 75.14 -24.60
C LEU A 33 -83.57 75.51 -24.18
N ASP A 34 -83.38 76.65 -23.53
CA ASP A 34 -82.09 77.09 -23.01
C ASP A 34 -81.57 76.15 -21.90
N GLN A 35 -82.43 75.72 -20.99
CA GLN A 35 -82.11 74.74 -19.93
C GLN A 35 -81.80 73.34 -20.49
N VAL A 36 -82.62 72.85 -21.41
CA VAL A 36 -82.41 71.54 -22.06
C VAL A 36 -81.10 71.55 -22.86
N MET A 37 -80.79 72.64 -23.55
CA MET A 37 -79.52 72.81 -24.24
C MET A 37 -78.35 72.83 -23.26
N ALA A 38 -78.46 73.54 -22.14
CA ALA A 38 -77.43 73.58 -21.11
C ALA A 38 -77.12 72.19 -20.53
N ILE A 39 -78.15 71.43 -20.13
CA ILE A 39 -77.99 70.05 -19.61
C ILE A 39 -77.33 69.15 -20.67
N ARG A 40 -77.82 69.19 -21.92
CA ARG A 40 -77.29 68.35 -23.00
C ARG A 40 -75.84 68.67 -23.34
N TYR A 41 -75.44 69.93 -23.24
CA TYR A 41 -74.06 70.35 -23.45
C TYR A 41 -73.15 69.96 -22.29
N GLU A 42 -73.64 70.01 -21.05
CA GLU A 42 -72.93 69.52 -19.86
C GLU A 42 -72.68 68.01 -19.95
N GLU A 43 -73.73 67.21 -20.23
CA GLU A 43 -73.61 65.77 -20.48
C GLU A 43 -72.65 65.45 -21.65
N MET A 44 -72.68 66.26 -22.71
CA MET A 44 -71.74 66.12 -23.82
C MET A 44 -70.31 66.49 -23.45
N GLY A 45 -70.12 67.46 -22.56
CA GLY A 45 -68.83 67.83 -21.98
C GLY A 45 -68.25 66.68 -21.15
N ASP A 46 -69.06 66.12 -20.26
CA ASP A 46 -68.70 64.99 -19.40
C ASP A 46 -68.38 63.73 -20.22
N LEU A 47 -69.19 63.42 -21.23
CA LEU A 47 -68.91 62.30 -22.12
C LEU A 47 -67.60 62.49 -22.89
N ARG A 48 -67.33 63.72 -23.40
CA ARG A 48 -66.05 64.02 -24.05
C ARG A 48 -64.88 63.84 -23.09
N GLN A 49 -65.03 64.27 -21.84
CA GLN A 49 -63.99 64.12 -20.82
C GLN A 49 -63.77 62.63 -20.47
N ALA A 50 -64.83 61.85 -20.32
CA ALA A 50 -64.75 60.41 -20.08
C ALA A 50 -64.07 59.67 -21.25
N VAL A 51 -64.42 60.00 -22.50
CA VAL A 51 -63.78 59.44 -23.70
C VAL A 51 -62.30 59.82 -23.77
N GLN A 52 -61.94 61.07 -23.48
CA GLN A 52 -60.52 61.46 -23.39
C GLN A 52 -59.77 60.71 -22.28
N GLY A 53 -60.42 60.47 -21.14
CA GLY A 53 -59.89 59.64 -20.06
C GLY A 53 -59.64 58.20 -20.51
N LEU A 54 -60.58 57.61 -21.25
CA LEU A 54 -60.46 56.26 -21.79
C LEU A 54 -59.33 56.16 -22.83
N ILE A 55 -59.20 57.14 -23.73
CA ILE A 55 -58.11 57.19 -24.71
C ILE A 55 -56.75 57.21 -24.01
N ARG A 56 -56.56 58.07 -23.00
CA ARG A 56 -55.31 58.12 -22.23
C ARG A 56 -55.03 56.81 -21.48
N ALA A 57 -56.07 56.20 -20.91
CA ALA A 57 -55.94 54.91 -20.23
C ALA A 57 -55.57 53.79 -21.21
N HIS A 58 -56.13 53.81 -22.41
CA HIS A 58 -55.82 52.87 -23.49
C HIS A 58 -54.39 53.04 -24.00
N GLU A 59 -53.94 54.28 -24.29
CA GLU A 59 -52.54 54.57 -24.66
C GLU A 59 -51.56 54.06 -23.59
N LYS A 60 -51.86 54.29 -22.30
CA LYS A 60 -51.04 53.78 -21.20
C LYS A 60 -51.07 52.25 -21.09
N ALA A 61 -52.16 51.60 -21.49
CA ALA A 61 -52.25 50.15 -21.52
C ALA A 61 -51.42 49.56 -22.68
N GLU A 62 -51.49 50.15 -23.87
CA GLU A 62 -50.65 49.79 -25.02
C GLU A 62 -49.16 49.92 -24.69
N GLU A 63 -48.73 51.04 -24.07
CA GLU A 63 -47.34 51.19 -23.63
C GLU A 63 -46.89 50.11 -22.62
N ARG A 64 -47.80 49.64 -21.77
CA ARG A 64 -47.51 48.54 -20.82
C ARG A 64 -47.45 47.20 -21.54
N LEU A 65 -48.28 46.98 -22.55
CA LEU A 65 -48.25 45.78 -23.39
C LEU A 65 -46.94 45.70 -24.17
N THR A 66 -46.51 46.78 -24.84
CA THR A 66 -45.22 46.79 -25.55
C THR A 66 -44.04 46.50 -24.61
N ARG A 67 -44.06 47.06 -23.39
CA ARG A 67 -43.04 46.76 -22.37
C ARG A 67 -43.08 45.30 -21.93
N LEU A 68 -44.27 44.73 -21.72
CA LEU A 68 -44.43 43.34 -21.33
C LEU A 68 -43.95 42.40 -22.44
N GLU A 69 -44.30 42.67 -23.70
CA GLU A 69 -43.82 41.90 -24.85
C GLU A 69 -42.29 41.91 -24.93
N ALA A 70 -41.66 43.07 -24.72
CA ALA A 70 -40.21 43.18 -24.68
C ALA A 70 -39.60 42.34 -23.54
N THR A 71 -40.16 42.42 -22.32
CA THR A 71 -39.69 41.61 -21.18
C THR A 71 -39.89 40.12 -21.40
N VAL A 72 -41.00 39.70 -22.02
CA VAL A 72 -41.25 38.29 -22.36
C VAL A 72 -40.24 37.80 -23.39
N GLN A 73 -39.92 38.62 -24.40
CA GLN A 73 -38.91 38.26 -25.40
C GLN A 73 -37.52 38.10 -24.76
N GLU A 74 -37.12 39.00 -23.87
CA GLU A 74 -35.87 38.87 -23.10
C GLU A 74 -35.84 37.60 -22.26
N LEU A 75 -36.96 37.25 -21.61
CA LEU A 75 -37.08 36.03 -20.81
C LEU A 75 -36.96 34.76 -21.66
N VAL A 76 -37.58 34.74 -22.85
CA VAL A 76 -37.48 33.62 -23.78
C VAL A 76 -36.05 33.40 -24.24
N GLU A 77 -35.31 34.47 -24.56
CA GLU A 77 -33.90 34.35 -24.95
C GLU A 77 -33.02 33.90 -23.77
N ALA A 78 -33.22 34.44 -22.57
CA ALA A 78 -32.52 33.98 -21.36
C ALA A 78 -32.81 32.50 -21.04
N GLN A 79 -34.04 32.05 -21.29
CA GLN A 79 -34.42 30.64 -21.11
C GLN A 79 -33.72 29.74 -22.13
N LYS A 80 -33.66 30.12 -23.42
CA LYS A 80 -32.92 29.38 -24.45
C LYS A 80 -31.43 29.26 -24.10
N GLU A 81 -30.81 30.35 -23.64
CA GLU A 81 -29.39 30.32 -23.23
C GLU A 81 -29.18 29.37 -22.03
N THR A 82 -30.12 29.38 -21.07
CA THR A 82 -30.08 28.48 -19.92
C THR A 82 -30.24 27.03 -20.34
N GLU A 83 -31.17 26.72 -21.24
CA GLU A 83 -31.37 25.37 -21.78
C GLU A 83 -30.11 24.87 -22.52
N ALA A 84 -29.47 25.74 -23.31
CA ALA A 84 -28.21 25.41 -23.98
C ALA A 84 -27.10 25.09 -22.96
N ARG A 85 -26.92 25.91 -21.92
CA ARG A 85 -25.93 25.66 -20.85
C ARG A 85 -26.21 24.35 -20.10
N VAL A 86 -27.47 24.02 -19.84
CA VAL A 86 -27.86 22.76 -19.19
C VAL A 86 -27.54 21.55 -20.08
N GLN A 87 -27.74 21.65 -21.40
CA GLN A 87 -27.36 20.61 -22.34
C GLN A 87 -25.85 20.39 -22.35
N GLU A 88 -25.06 21.46 -22.41
CA GLU A 88 -23.59 21.38 -22.34
C GLU A 88 -23.11 20.73 -21.03
N LEU A 89 -23.70 21.11 -19.90
CA LEU A 89 -23.37 20.51 -18.60
C LEU A 89 -23.72 19.01 -18.56
N THR A 90 -24.85 18.62 -19.15
CA THR A 90 -25.26 17.22 -19.23
C THR A 90 -24.29 16.40 -20.07
N GLU A 91 -23.80 16.94 -21.19
CA GLU A 91 -22.79 16.28 -22.01
C GLU A 91 -21.44 16.19 -21.29
N ALA A 92 -21.00 17.26 -20.63
CA ALA A 92 -19.78 17.27 -19.83
C ALA A 92 -19.85 16.23 -18.71
N GLN A 93 -21.00 16.12 -18.04
CA GLN A 93 -21.23 15.11 -17.01
C GLN A 93 -21.12 13.69 -17.58
N LYS A 94 -21.78 13.39 -18.71
CA LYS A 94 -21.68 12.08 -19.38
C LYS A 94 -20.23 11.73 -19.75
N ARG A 95 -19.46 12.69 -20.25
CA ARG A 95 -18.04 12.50 -20.58
C ARG A 95 -17.21 12.19 -19.33
N THR A 96 -17.46 12.90 -18.24
CA THR A 96 -16.80 12.65 -16.95
C THR A 96 -17.15 11.28 -16.39
N GLU A 97 -18.42 10.88 -16.40
CA GLU A 97 -18.86 9.56 -15.93
C GLU A 97 -18.21 8.43 -16.74
N ALA A 98 -18.12 8.58 -18.06
CA ALA A 98 -17.40 7.64 -18.92
C ALA A 98 -15.91 7.54 -18.54
N LYS A 99 -15.24 8.69 -18.33
CA LYS A 99 -13.83 8.75 -17.93
C LYS A 99 -13.59 8.08 -16.58
N VAL A 100 -14.48 8.30 -15.61
CA VAL A 100 -14.40 7.68 -14.29
C VAL A 100 -14.54 6.15 -14.41
N ARG A 101 -15.47 5.66 -15.23
CA ARG A 101 -15.62 4.22 -15.46
C ARG A 101 -14.35 3.61 -16.09
N GLU A 102 -13.77 4.25 -17.10
CA GLU A 102 -12.50 3.80 -17.70
C GLU A 102 -11.36 3.74 -16.67
N LEU A 103 -11.28 4.73 -15.79
CA LEU A 103 -10.27 4.76 -14.72
C LEU A 103 -10.48 3.65 -13.71
N THR A 104 -11.73 3.37 -13.30
CA THR A 104 -12.03 2.24 -12.41
C THR A 104 -11.65 0.89 -13.04
N GLU A 105 -11.92 0.70 -14.33
CA GLU A 105 -11.53 -0.52 -15.04
C GLU A 105 -10.01 -0.65 -15.19
N ALA A 106 -9.30 0.46 -15.46
CA ALA A 106 -7.84 0.47 -15.46
C ALA A 106 -7.25 0.15 -14.09
N GLN A 107 -7.82 0.73 -13.03
CA GLN A 107 -7.41 0.47 -11.64
C GLN A 107 -7.62 -0.99 -11.27
N ASN A 108 -8.79 -1.57 -11.55
CA ASN A 108 -9.07 -2.98 -11.27
C ASN A 108 -8.06 -3.92 -11.99
N ARG A 109 -7.71 -3.61 -13.24
CA ARG A 109 -6.68 -4.37 -13.98
C ARG A 109 -5.30 -4.28 -13.32
N THR A 110 -4.92 -3.08 -12.87
CA THR A 110 -3.66 -2.87 -12.15
C THR A 110 -3.64 -3.61 -10.81
N GLU A 111 -4.75 -3.59 -10.06
CA GLU A 111 -4.87 -4.30 -8.80
C GLU A 111 -4.70 -5.81 -8.99
N VAL A 112 -5.34 -6.40 -10.01
CA VAL A 112 -5.18 -7.83 -10.33
C VAL A 112 -3.71 -8.15 -10.65
N MET A 113 -3.08 -7.36 -11.53
CA MET A 113 -1.67 -7.57 -11.90
C MET A 113 -0.73 -7.45 -10.69
N MET A 114 -1.01 -6.52 -9.77
CA MET A 114 -0.22 -6.35 -8.55
C MET A 114 -0.34 -7.56 -7.62
N HIS A 115 -1.54 -8.15 -7.47
CA HIS A 115 -1.72 -9.37 -6.69
C HIS A 115 -0.99 -10.57 -7.30
N GLU A 116 -0.96 -10.69 -8.64
CA GLU A 116 -0.19 -11.72 -9.33
C GLU A 116 1.32 -11.56 -9.09
N LEU A 117 1.83 -10.31 -9.17
CA LEU A 117 3.24 -10.01 -8.87
C LEU A 117 3.63 -10.36 -7.43
N ILE A 118 2.77 -10.07 -6.45
CA ILE A 118 3.01 -10.42 -5.05
C ILE A 118 3.15 -11.94 -4.89
N LYS A 119 2.28 -12.73 -5.53
CA LYS A 119 2.38 -14.21 -5.47
C LYS A 119 3.69 -14.73 -6.04
N VAL A 120 4.10 -14.22 -7.20
CA VAL A 120 5.39 -14.58 -7.81
C VAL A 120 6.56 -14.19 -6.90
N GLN A 121 6.50 -13.02 -6.25
CA GLN A 121 7.53 -12.58 -5.32
C GLN A 121 7.61 -13.49 -4.07
N GLU A 122 6.48 -13.93 -3.53
CA GLU A 122 6.44 -14.88 -2.40
C GLU A 122 6.99 -16.27 -2.78
N GLU A 123 6.72 -16.73 -3.99
CA GLU A 123 7.31 -17.96 -4.54
C GLU A 123 8.83 -17.83 -4.69
N GLN A 124 9.31 -16.74 -5.30
CA GLN A 124 10.74 -16.47 -5.43
C GLN A 124 11.44 -16.39 -4.06
N ALA A 125 10.83 -15.76 -3.06
CA ALA A 125 11.39 -15.68 -1.71
C ALA A 125 11.53 -17.08 -1.08
N ARG A 126 10.57 -17.97 -1.30
CA ARG A 126 10.63 -19.36 -0.84
C ARG A 126 11.74 -20.15 -1.53
N ASP A 127 11.87 -19.99 -2.84
CA ASP A 127 12.89 -20.71 -3.62
C ASP A 127 14.31 -20.21 -3.29
N ILE A 128 14.50 -18.91 -3.09
CA ILE A 128 15.77 -18.34 -2.63
C ILE A 128 16.14 -18.91 -1.25
N LYS A 129 15.17 -19.04 -0.34
CA LYS A 129 15.43 -19.65 0.98
C LYS A 129 15.89 -21.10 0.84
N LYS A 130 15.20 -21.91 0.03
CA LYS A 130 15.60 -23.31 -0.22
C LYS A 130 16.99 -23.40 -0.84
N LEU A 131 17.29 -22.57 -1.84
CA LEU A 131 18.61 -22.51 -2.47
C LEU A 131 19.70 -22.14 -1.46
N LYS A 132 19.43 -21.22 -0.54
CA LYS A 132 20.35 -20.86 0.53
C LYS A 132 20.60 -22.05 1.46
N ASP A 133 19.55 -22.77 1.85
CA ASP A 133 19.65 -23.94 2.73
C ASP A 133 20.42 -25.09 2.05
N ASP A 134 20.13 -25.36 0.78
CA ASP A 134 20.83 -26.36 -0.03
C ASP A 134 22.31 -25.99 -0.22
N MET A 135 22.60 -24.71 -0.48
CA MET A 135 23.97 -24.21 -0.60
C MET A 135 24.74 -24.36 0.71
N SER A 136 24.08 -24.12 1.85
CA SER A 136 24.67 -24.36 3.18
C SER A 136 25.03 -25.83 3.37
N SER A 137 24.15 -26.76 2.95
CA SER A 137 24.43 -28.20 2.99
C SER A 137 25.59 -28.60 2.09
N VAL A 138 25.64 -28.08 0.86
CA VAL A 138 26.74 -28.32 -0.09
C VAL A 138 28.07 -27.82 0.48
N LYS A 139 28.10 -26.62 1.05
CA LYS A 139 29.29 -26.06 1.68
C LYS A 139 29.79 -26.94 2.83
N GLY A 140 28.90 -27.46 3.67
CA GLY A 140 29.24 -28.40 4.75
C GLY A 140 29.96 -29.65 4.22
N ARG A 141 29.36 -30.35 3.25
CA ARG A 141 29.96 -31.56 2.67
C ARG A 141 31.30 -31.30 1.99
N LEU A 142 31.44 -30.16 1.31
CA LEU A 142 32.72 -29.77 0.70
C LEU A 142 33.79 -29.54 1.77
N LEU A 143 33.43 -28.90 2.88
CA LEU A 143 34.35 -28.65 3.99
C LEU A 143 34.85 -29.97 4.59
N GLU A 144 33.98 -30.94 4.84
CA GLU A 144 34.34 -32.29 5.29
C GLU A 144 35.34 -32.96 4.32
N ILE A 145 35.05 -32.92 3.01
CA ILE A 145 35.94 -33.45 1.97
C ILE A 145 37.31 -32.76 2.00
N TYR A 146 37.35 -31.44 2.17
CA TYR A 146 38.60 -30.69 2.24
C TYR A 146 39.43 -31.06 3.47
N TYR A 147 38.82 -31.14 4.64
CA TYR A 147 39.49 -31.54 5.87
C TYR A 147 40.02 -32.98 5.80
N HIS A 148 39.26 -33.91 5.21
CA HIS A 148 39.71 -35.28 5.00
C HIS A 148 40.89 -35.34 3.99
N ARG A 149 40.72 -34.79 2.79
CA ARG A 149 41.74 -34.87 1.72
C ARG A 149 43.00 -34.06 2.03
N ARG A 150 42.88 -32.95 2.76
CA ARG A 150 43.98 -32.05 3.11
C ARG A 150 44.30 -32.09 4.60
N ALA A 151 44.05 -33.20 5.28
CA ALA A 151 44.31 -33.34 6.72
C ALA A 151 45.74 -32.91 7.11
N GLY A 152 46.74 -33.25 6.30
CA GLY A 152 48.12 -32.82 6.54
C GLY A 152 48.33 -31.29 6.57
N ALA A 153 47.51 -30.52 5.84
CA ALA A 153 47.59 -29.05 5.83
C ALA A 153 47.01 -28.43 7.11
N TYR A 154 45.89 -28.98 7.61
CA TYR A 154 45.19 -28.46 8.78
C TYR A 154 45.83 -28.97 10.09
N PHE A 155 46.02 -30.28 10.20
CA PHE A 155 46.51 -30.92 11.42
C PHE A 155 48.04 -31.04 11.46
N GLY A 156 48.74 -30.85 10.34
CA GLY A 156 50.19 -31.00 10.27
C GLY A 156 50.99 -29.99 11.08
N ARG A 157 50.34 -28.90 11.55
CA ARG A 157 50.93 -27.91 12.47
C ARG A 157 51.13 -28.49 13.87
N ILE A 158 50.23 -29.36 14.33
CA ILE A 158 50.27 -29.99 15.67
C ILE A 158 50.74 -31.45 15.63
N LEU A 159 50.47 -32.16 14.54
CA LEU A 159 50.76 -33.59 14.38
C LEU A 159 51.78 -33.87 13.27
N ARG A 160 52.57 -34.92 13.47
CA ARG A 160 53.38 -35.59 12.44
C ARG A 160 52.71 -36.89 12.02
N ARG A 161 52.97 -37.34 10.79
CA ARG A 161 52.40 -38.59 10.23
C ARG A 161 50.88 -38.62 10.33
N VAL A 162 50.26 -37.50 9.95
CA VAL A 162 48.81 -37.32 9.95
C VAL A 162 48.15 -38.35 9.04
N LYS A 163 47.21 -39.12 9.58
CA LYS A 163 46.30 -39.97 8.82
C LYS A 163 44.86 -39.56 9.15
N ALA A 164 44.11 -39.24 8.11
CA ALA A 164 42.68 -39.01 8.20
C ALA A 164 41.95 -40.33 7.97
N LEU A 165 41.07 -40.70 8.89
CA LEU A 165 40.31 -41.93 8.91
C LEU A 165 38.84 -41.59 9.17
N LEU A 166 37.94 -42.40 8.65
CA LEU A 166 36.54 -42.39 9.05
C LEU A 166 36.31 -43.46 10.13
N PRO A 167 35.36 -43.27 11.06
CA PRO A 167 35.02 -44.29 12.04
C PRO A 167 34.70 -45.66 11.42
N SER A 168 34.06 -45.68 10.24
CA SER A 168 33.78 -46.90 9.47
C SER A 168 35.03 -47.65 9.02
N ASP A 169 36.16 -46.95 8.82
CA ASP A 169 37.42 -47.59 8.44
C ASP A 169 38.00 -48.45 9.57
N LEU A 170 37.49 -48.30 10.79
CA LEU A 170 37.96 -48.96 12.02
C LEU A 170 36.91 -49.91 12.62
N GLU A 171 35.83 -50.21 11.90
CA GLU A 171 34.71 -51.02 12.39
C GLU A 171 35.16 -52.37 12.95
N GLU A 172 35.99 -53.11 12.21
CA GLU A 172 36.52 -54.41 12.63
C GLU A 172 37.36 -54.35 13.92
N GLU A 173 38.03 -53.23 14.19
CA GLU A 173 38.94 -53.07 15.33
C GLU A 173 38.26 -52.49 16.58
N LEU A 174 37.19 -51.71 16.37
CA LEU A 174 36.57 -50.88 17.39
C LEU A 174 35.22 -51.40 17.84
N GLU A 175 34.36 -51.91 16.94
CA GLU A 175 32.94 -52.17 17.24
C GLU A 175 32.75 -53.01 18.52
N SER A 176 33.55 -54.08 18.68
CA SER A 176 33.45 -54.99 19.83
C SER A 176 33.81 -54.35 21.18
N LYS A 177 34.42 -53.16 21.19
CA LYS A 177 34.84 -52.43 22.39
C LYS A 177 33.81 -51.40 22.86
N PHE A 178 32.80 -51.10 22.05
CA PHE A 178 31.78 -50.09 22.35
C PHE A 178 30.43 -50.73 22.67
N THR A 179 29.59 -49.98 23.39
CA THR A 179 28.15 -50.30 23.41
C THR A 179 27.55 -49.97 22.04
N PRO A 180 26.47 -50.65 21.60
CA PRO A 180 25.83 -50.33 20.32
C PRO A 180 25.42 -48.85 20.19
N ARG A 181 25.03 -48.23 21.32
CA ARG A 181 24.67 -46.81 21.35
C ARG A 181 25.89 -45.90 21.14
N ASP A 182 26.99 -46.17 21.84
CA ASP A 182 28.19 -45.34 21.74
C ASP A 182 28.88 -45.53 20.38
N TRP A 183 28.83 -46.74 19.81
CA TRP A 183 29.31 -47.02 18.46
C TRP A 183 28.54 -46.22 17.39
N LEU A 184 27.19 -46.25 17.43
CA LEU A 184 26.36 -45.48 16.50
C LEU A 184 26.53 -43.96 16.63
N ASP A 185 26.86 -43.46 17.82
CA ASP A 185 27.18 -42.04 18.02
C ASP A 185 28.59 -41.69 17.52
N LEU A 186 29.57 -42.60 17.66
CA LEU A 186 30.91 -42.44 17.12
C LEU A 186 30.95 -42.53 15.58
N LEU A 187 30.12 -43.36 14.96
CA LEU A 187 29.98 -43.44 13.50
C LEU A 187 29.53 -42.12 12.85
N GLN A 188 28.91 -41.22 13.63
CA GLN A 188 28.50 -39.89 13.19
C GLN A 188 29.59 -38.82 13.37
N LEU A 189 30.80 -39.21 13.77
CA LEU A 189 31.95 -38.32 13.84
C LEU A 189 32.45 -38.01 12.42
N ASP A 190 32.65 -36.73 12.12
CA ASP A 190 32.99 -36.28 10.76
C ASP A 190 34.39 -36.74 10.33
N LEU A 191 35.35 -36.76 11.26
CA LEU A 191 36.72 -37.18 10.97
C LEU A 191 37.47 -37.68 12.21
N LEU A 192 38.18 -38.79 12.05
CA LEU A 192 39.24 -39.22 12.96
C LEU A 192 40.61 -38.86 12.38
N VAL A 193 41.47 -38.29 13.22
CA VAL A 193 42.84 -37.97 12.82
C VAL A 193 43.84 -38.66 13.74
N GLN A 194 44.59 -39.61 13.19
CA GLN A 194 45.69 -40.26 13.89
C GLN A 194 47.00 -39.54 13.59
N GLY A 195 47.84 -39.32 14.60
CA GLY A 195 49.15 -38.74 14.40
C GLY A 195 50.01 -38.71 15.66
N ARG A 196 51.22 -38.16 15.54
CA ARG A 196 52.14 -37.99 16.68
C ARG A 196 52.35 -36.52 16.99
N PRO A 197 52.15 -36.06 18.24
CA PRO A 197 52.39 -34.66 18.60
C PRO A 197 53.80 -34.20 18.25
N ARG A 198 53.93 -32.97 17.74
CA ARG A 198 55.23 -32.41 17.35
C ARG A 198 56.11 -32.06 18.53
N GLU A 199 55.52 -31.47 19.55
CA GLU A 199 56.23 -30.92 20.71
C GLU A 199 56.31 -31.94 21.85
N ARG A 200 55.22 -32.67 22.10
CA ARG A 200 55.08 -33.69 23.16
C ARG A 200 55.31 -35.11 22.63
N LYS A 201 56.55 -35.46 22.26
CA LYS A 201 56.88 -36.74 21.61
C LYS A 201 56.68 -37.96 22.53
N GLU A 202 56.75 -37.74 23.83
CA GLU A 202 56.55 -38.73 24.90
C GLU A 202 55.14 -39.34 24.88
N LEU A 203 54.16 -38.64 24.32
CA LEU A 203 52.77 -39.12 24.23
C LEU A 203 52.57 -40.21 23.17
N GLY A 204 53.57 -40.42 22.30
CA GLY A 204 53.47 -41.39 21.23
C GLY A 204 52.42 -41.01 20.20
N GLU A 205 51.43 -41.86 20.01
CA GLU A 205 50.35 -41.68 19.05
C GLU A 205 49.08 -41.18 19.73
N VAL A 206 48.44 -40.18 19.13
CA VAL A 206 47.19 -39.57 19.59
C VAL A 206 46.15 -39.60 18.49
N TRP A 207 44.89 -39.56 18.92
CA TRP A 207 43.72 -39.53 18.06
C TRP A 207 42.98 -38.21 18.26
N LEU A 208 42.60 -37.52 17.18
CA LEU A 208 41.67 -36.39 17.27
C LEU A 208 40.29 -36.88 16.84
N ALA A 209 39.29 -36.65 17.68
CA ALA A 209 37.89 -36.80 17.30
C ALA A 209 37.38 -35.43 16.84
N VAL A 210 37.22 -35.26 15.52
CA VAL A 210 36.99 -33.97 14.90
C VAL A 210 35.54 -33.84 14.41
N GLU A 211 34.85 -32.81 14.87
CA GLU A 211 33.61 -32.30 14.26
C GLU A 211 33.93 -31.16 13.30
N ILE A 212 33.32 -31.14 12.13
CA ILE A 212 33.58 -30.18 11.06
C ILE A 212 32.30 -29.38 10.77
N SER A 213 32.39 -28.06 10.84
CA SER A 213 31.27 -27.17 10.52
C SER A 213 31.75 -25.90 9.85
N ALA A 214 30.95 -25.34 8.94
CA ALA A 214 31.24 -24.03 8.36
C ALA A 214 31.30 -22.95 9.45
N VAL A 215 30.38 -23.01 10.42
CA VAL A 215 30.35 -22.15 11.61
C VAL A 215 30.23 -23.04 12.83
N VAL A 216 31.33 -23.18 13.57
CA VAL A 216 31.37 -24.01 14.77
C VAL A 216 30.53 -23.39 15.89
N ASP A 217 29.54 -24.14 16.37
CA ASP A 217 28.66 -23.76 17.47
C ASP A 217 28.92 -24.58 18.76
N ARG A 218 28.09 -24.37 19.80
CA ARG A 218 28.24 -25.10 21.07
C ARG A 218 27.92 -26.58 20.93
N CYS A 219 26.99 -26.94 20.05
CA CYS A 219 26.61 -28.33 19.80
C CYS A 219 27.77 -29.07 19.15
N ASP A 220 28.49 -28.44 18.22
CA ASP A 220 29.69 -29.02 17.60
C ASP A 220 30.76 -29.35 18.66
N VAL A 221 31.00 -28.44 19.60
CA VAL A 221 31.96 -28.66 20.71
C VAL A 221 31.52 -29.80 21.63
N GLU A 222 30.22 -29.87 21.96
CA GLU A 222 29.66 -30.95 22.77
C GLU A 222 29.73 -32.31 22.07
N ARG A 223 29.46 -32.36 20.75
CA ARG A 223 29.59 -33.58 19.94
C ARG A 223 31.04 -34.07 19.93
N ALA A 224 32.00 -33.18 19.67
CA ALA A 224 33.42 -33.51 19.67
C ALA A 224 33.88 -34.07 21.02
N LEU A 225 33.48 -33.41 22.11
CA LEU A 225 33.81 -33.82 23.48
C LEU A 225 33.26 -35.23 23.77
N ARG A 226 31.96 -35.43 23.56
CA ARG A 226 31.29 -36.70 23.83
C ARG A 226 31.89 -37.86 23.01
N ARG A 227 32.21 -37.62 21.74
CA ARG A 227 32.78 -38.65 20.85
C ARG A 227 34.24 -38.97 21.18
N ALA A 228 35.02 -37.98 21.61
CA ALA A 228 36.35 -38.24 22.16
C ALA A 228 36.28 -39.06 23.47
N GLU A 229 35.32 -38.77 24.35
CA GLU A 229 35.12 -39.53 25.59
C GLU A 229 34.84 -41.02 25.32
N HIS A 230 34.04 -41.33 24.29
CA HIS A 230 33.81 -42.72 23.89
C HIS A 230 35.13 -43.43 23.58
N LEU A 231 35.99 -42.81 22.77
CA LEU A 231 37.31 -43.36 22.42
C LEU A 231 38.24 -43.47 23.63
N GLN A 232 38.19 -42.50 24.54
CA GLN A 232 38.97 -42.52 25.78
C GLN A 232 38.60 -43.70 26.68
N ARG A 233 37.30 -44.01 26.83
CA ARG A 233 36.82 -45.13 27.66
C ARG A 233 37.32 -46.49 27.19
N VAL A 234 37.63 -46.64 25.91
CA VAL A 234 38.18 -47.89 25.35
C VAL A 234 39.72 -47.85 25.20
N GLY A 235 40.37 -46.88 25.83
CA GLY A 235 41.83 -46.82 26.03
C GLY A 235 42.62 -45.98 25.02
N TYR A 236 41.97 -45.34 24.05
CA TYR A 236 42.67 -44.45 23.11
C TYR A 236 43.00 -43.11 23.78
N LEU A 237 44.19 -42.58 23.50
CA LEU A 237 44.51 -41.19 23.83
C LEU A 237 43.84 -40.28 22.79
N ALA A 238 42.53 -40.08 22.96
CA ALA A 238 41.71 -39.27 22.07
C ALA A 238 41.53 -37.85 22.62
N ILE A 239 41.71 -36.86 21.75
CA ILE A 239 41.58 -35.44 22.05
C ILE A 239 40.39 -34.90 21.25
N PRO A 240 39.40 -34.27 21.90
CA PRO A 240 38.27 -33.68 21.18
C PRO A 240 38.72 -32.46 20.38
N ALA A 241 38.21 -32.34 19.16
CA ALA A 241 38.51 -31.23 18.28
C ALA A 241 37.29 -30.78 17.48
N VAL A 242 37.25 -29.49 17.20
CA VAL A 242 36.31 -28.88 16.26
C VAL A 242 37.08 -28.16 15.17
N ALA A 243 36.60 -28.26 13.94
CA ALA A 243 37.24 -27.67 12.78
C ALA A 243 36.23 -26.92 11.91
N GLY A 244 36.64 -25.79 11.35
CA GLY A 244 35.73 -24.96 10.56
C GLY A 244 36.37 -23.74 9.92
N GLU A 245 35.54 -22.87 9.37
CA GLU A 245 35.98 -21.55 8.89
C GLU A 245 35.83 -20.51 10.00
N GLU A 246 34.68 -20.54 10.70
CA GLU A 246 34.35 -19.61 11.77
C GLU A 246 33.85 -20.34 13.02
N ALA A 247 33.76 -19.63 14.14
CA ALA A 247 33.19 -20.15 15.37
C ALA A 247 32.42 -19.07 16.13
N THR A 248 31.26 -19.45 16.68
CA THR A 248 30.47 -18.58 17.55
C THR A 248 31.22 -18.26 18.85
N GLN A 249 30.90 -17.12 19.49
CA GLN A 249 31.50 -16.78 20.78
C GLN A 249 31.21 -17.84 21.86
N GLY A 250 30.00 -18.41 21.85
CA GLY A 250 29.63 -19.50 22.75
C GLY A 250 30.48 -20.76 22.55
N ALA A 251 30.76 -21.14 21.31
CA ALA A 251 31.64 -22.26 20.99
C ALA A 251 33.07 -22.02 21.48
N ARG A 252 33.62 -20.81 21.26
CA ARG A 252 34.98 -20.46 21.68
C ARG A 252 35.17 -20.56 23.19
N VAL A 253 34.23 -20.00 23.95
CA VAL A 253 34.26 -20.06 25.42
C VAL A 253 34.15 -21.51 25.90
N MET A 254 33.21 -22.26 25.35
CA MET A 254 33.00 -23.67 25.71
C MET A 254 34.22 -24.52 25.37
N ALA A 255 34.81 -24.37 24.18
CA ALA A 255 35.97 -25.14 23.75
C ALA A 255 37.18 -24.89 24.67
N CYS A 256 37.42 -23.63 25.03
CA CYS A 256 38.45 -23.26 26.00
C CYS A 256 38.22 -23.92 27.37
N GLN A 257 37.00 -23.84 27.92
CA GLN A 257 36.67 -24.41 29.23
C GLN A 257 36.66 -25.95 29.24
N ALA A 258 36.22 -26.56 28.14
CA ALA A 258 36.09 -28.00 27.99
C ALA A 258 37.38 -28.68 27.51
N GLY A 259 38.43 -27.92 27.15
CA GLY A 259 39.67 -28.47 26.60
C GLY A 259 39.43 -29.15 25.26
N VAL A 260 38.75 -28.48 24.34
CA VAL A 260 38.50 -28.94 22.98
C VAL A 260 39.37 -28.12 22.02
N VAL A 261 40.18 -28.82 21.21
CA VAL A 261 41.04 -28.18 20.22
C VAL A 261 40.19 -27.50 19.17
N MET A 262 40.50 -26.25 18.84
CA MET A 262 39.76 -25.50 17.82
C MET A 262 40.67 -25.21 16.64
N ILE A 263 40.25 -25.64 15.45
CA ILE A 263 41.00 -25.48 14.20
C ILE A 263 40.17 -24.65 13.22
N LEU A 264 40.50 -23.38 13.08
CA LEU A 264 39.76 -22.45 12.23
C LEU A 264 40.67 -21.90 11.16
N ASP A 265 40.31 -22.11 9.89
CA ASP A 265 41.08 -21.64 8.73
C ASP A 265 42.60 -21.97 8.85
N GLY A 266 42.90 -23.18 9.32
CA GLY A 266 44.27 -23.67 9.53
C GLY A 266 45.01 -23.10 10.75
N GLN A 267 44.40 -22.21 11.54
CA GLN A 267 44.91 -21.79 12.84
C GLN A 267 44.46 -22.78 13.92
N VAL A 268 45.30 -23.03 14.93
CA VAL A 268 45.03 -23.98 16.00
C VAL A 268 45.01 -23.24 17.33
N ALA A 269 43.99 -23.51 18.14
CA ALA A 269 43.85 -22.99 19.50
C ALA A 269 43.53 -24.13 20.49
N PHE A 270 43.88 -23.90 21.76
CA PHE A 270 43.60 -24.77 22.91
C PHE A 270 44.24 -26.17 22.86
N TRP A 271 45.37 -26.30 22.14
CA TRP A 271 46.05 -27.58 21.98
C TRP A 271 46.57 -28.15 23.31
N ASP A 272 47.32 -27.35 24.06
CA ASP A 272 47.94 -27.81 25.30
C ASP A 272 46.90 -28.15 26.37
N GLU A 273 45.87 -27.32 26.53
CA GLU A 273 44.78 -27.52 27.47
C GLU A 273 44.01 -28.81 27.16
N ALA A 274 43.76 -29.09 25.87
CA ALA A 274 43.08 -30.29 25.43
C ALA A 274 43.92 -31.56 25.64
N VAL A 275 45.23 -31.48 25.39
CA VAL A 275 46.17 -32.59 25.63
C VAL A 275 46.23 -32.93 27.12
N GLU A 276 46.43 -31.94 28.00
CA GLU A 276 46.49 -32.19 29.45
C GLU A 276 45.20 -32.81 29.99
N ARG A 277 44.05 -32.34 29.48
CA ARG A 277 42.76 -32.91 29.85
C ARG A 277 42.59 -34.37 29.40
N ALA A 278 43.00 -34.69 28.17
CA ALA A 278 42.95 -36.06 27.66
C ALA A 278 43.87 -37.00 28.45
N LEU A 279 45.03 -36.51 28.91
CA LEU A 279 45.94 -37.29 29.76
C LEU A 279 45.38 -37.52 31.15
N ALA A 280 44.71 -36.52 31.74
CA ALA A 280 44.02 -36.68 33.02
C ALA A 280 42.89 -37.72 32.92
N ALA A 281 42.10 -37.69 31.83
CA ALA A 281 41.07 -38.69 31.58
C ALA A 281 41.64 -40.11 31.48
N LYS A 282 42.76 -40.29 30.75
CA LYS A 282 43.42 -41.60 30.59
C LYS A 282 43.90 -42.19 31.92
N LYS A 283 44.47 -41.36 32.82
CA LYS A 283 44.93 -41.81 34.15
C LYS A 283 43.80 -42.24 35.10
N THR A 284 42.56 -41.85 34.81
CA THR A 284 41.39 -42.16 35.65
C THR A 284 40.68 -43.45 35.18
N GLY A 285 41.04 -43.98 34.00
CA GLY A 285 40.47 -45.20 33.42
C GLY A 285 41.38 -46.43 33.41
N ASP A 286 42.66 -46.28 33.80
CA ASP A 286 43.57 -47.39 34.16
C ASP A 286 43.34 -47.81 35.63
#